data_AF-A0A430HVN3-F1
#
_entry.id   AF-A0A430HVN3-F1
#
_cell.length_a   1.000
_cell.length_b   1.000
_cell.length_c   1.000
_cell.angle_alpha   90.00
_cell.angle_beta   90.00
_cell.angle_gamma   90.00
#
_symmetry.space_group_name_H-M   'P 1'
#
loop_
_entity.id
_entity.type
_entity.pdbx_description
1 polymer ?
#
loop_
_entity_poly.entity_id
_entity_poly.type
_entity_poly.pdbx_seq_one_letter_code
_entity_poly.pdbx_strand_id
1 'polypeptide(L)'
;MITTAFWADALERAVKTAAQAVLGVFVAGVTIMSVSWVEAAAIAGTAALVSILTSIASSGVRHQDSGSLIRQPHPLPDDAATN
;
A
#
# COMPACT_ATOMS: atom_id res chain seq x y z
N MET A 1 6.82 12.42 10.32
CA MET A 1 7.36 13.63 9.66
C MET A 1 7.09 13.50 8.17
N ILE A 2 6.52 14.52 7.54
CA ILE A 2 6.32 14.54 6.09
C ILE A 2 7.69 14.83 5.46
N THR A 3 8.39 13.77 5.07
CA THR A 3 9.74 13.81 4.49
C THR A 3 9.70 13.59 2.99
N THR A 4 10.82 13.81 2.32
CA THR A 4 11.00 13.44 0.90
C THR A 4 10.76 11.94 0.66
N ALA A 5 11.20 11.08 1.58
CA ALA A 5 10.92 9.64 1.53
C ALA A 5 9.42 9.33 1.61
N PHE A 6 8.67 10.01 2.49
CA PHE A 6 7.22 9.86 2.56
C PHE A 6 6.53 10.20 1.24
N TRP A 7 6.96 11.28 0.57
CA TRP A 7 6.41 11.66 -0.73
C TRP A 7 6.79 10.68 -1.84
N ALA A 8 8.00 10.12 -1.81
CA ALA A 8 8.41 9.06 -2.74
C ALA A 8 7.54 7.81 -2.58
N ASP A 9 7.35 7.33 -1.36
CA ASP A 9 6.50 6.18 -1.05
C ASP A 9 5.04 6.44 -1.44
N ALA A 10 4.52 7.64 -1.13
CA ALA A 10 3.16 8.03 -1.49
C ALA A 10 2.95 8.07 -3.01
N LEU A 11 3.94 8.57 -3.75
CA LEU A 11 3.89 8.64 -5.21
C LEU A 11 3.96 7.25 -5.83
N GLU A 12 4.85 6.37 -5.35
CA GLU A 12 4.92 4.98 -5.81
C GLU A 12 3.57 4.28 -5.63
N ARG A 13 2.96 4.43 -4.45
CA ARG A 13 1.63 3.89 -4.15
C ARG A 13 0.56 4.47 -5.07
N ALA A 14 0.58 5.78 -5.31
CA ALA A 14 -0.37 6.44 -6.21
C ALA A 14 -0.25 5.94 -7.64
N VAL A 15 0.96 5.82 -8.18
CA VAL A 15 1.23 5.31 -9.53
C VAL A 15 0.79 3.86 -9.67
N LYS A 16 1.12 3.01 -8.69
CA LYS A 16 0.68 1.60 -8.68
C LYS A 16 -0.84 1.50 -8.66
N THR A 17 -1.50 2.32 -7.84
CA THR A 17 -2.96 2.37 -7.75
C THR A 17 -3.57 2.83 -9.08
N ALA A 18 -3.02 3.88 -9.70
CA ALA A 18 -3.48 4.38 -11.00
C ALA A 18 -3.37 3.33 -12.10
N ALA A 19 -2.22 2.64 -12.19
CA ALA A 19 -2.01 1.56 -13.14
C ALA A 19 -3.01 0.41 -12.92
N GLN A 20 -3.19 -0.02 -11.67
CA GLN A 20 -4.17 -1.05 -11.32
C GLN A 20 -5.61 -0.63 -11.65
N ALA A 21 -5.94 0.65 -11.47
CA ALA A 21 -7.26 1.17 -11.80
C ALA A 21 -7.52 1.18 -13.33
N VAL A 22 -6.53 1.56 -14.14
CA VAL A 22 -6.59 1.45 -15.61
C VAL A 22 -6.77 -0.01 -16.04
N LEU A 23 -6.04 -0.93 -15.42
CA LEU A 23 -6.18 -2.36 -15.70
C LEU A 23 -7.60 -2.86 -15.41
N GLY A 24 -8.28 -2.30 -14.41
CA GLY A 24 -9.68 -2.62 -14.08
C GLY A 24 -10.70 -2.27 -15.17
N VAL A 25 -10.35 -1.40 -16.12
CA VAL A 25 -11.22 -1.05 -17.27
C VAL A 25 -11.25 -2.18 -18.31
N PHE A 26 -10.21 -3.02 -18.36
CA PHE A 26 -10.13 -4.13 -19.30
C PHE A 26 -10.94 -5.33 -18.82
N VAL A 27 -12.23 -5.31 -19.14
CA VAL A 27 -13.14 -6.44 -18.96
C VAL A 27 -13.22 -7.30 -20.24
N ALA A 28 -13.84 -8.47 -20.15
CA ALA A 28 -14.01 -9.36 -21.30
C ALA A 28 -14.69 -8.62 -22.48
N GLY A 29 -14.07 -8.68 -23.65
CA GLY A 29 -14.54 -7.99 -24.87
C GLY A 29 -14.05 -6.55 -25.02
N VAL A 30 -13.41 -5.95 -24.01
CA VAL A 30 -12.74 -4.65 -24.12
C VAL A 30 -11.27 -4.86 -24.47
N THR A 31 -10.86 -4.28 -25.60
CA THR A 31 -9.49 -4.32 -26.09
C THR A 31 -8.81 -2.97 -25.94
N ILE A 32 -7.49 -2.93 -26.11
CA ILE A 32 -6.70 -1.69 -26.09
C ILE A 32 -7.15 -0.66 -27.14
N MET A 33 -7.78 -1.11 -28.23
CA MET A 33 -8.27 -0.21 -29.28
C MET A 33 -9.71 0.25 -29.06
N SER A 34 -10.51 -0.51 -28.30
CA SER A 34 -11.91 -0.20 -28.03
C SER A 34 -12.13 0.53 -26.70
N VAL A 35 -11.10 0.64 -25.86
CA VAL A 35 -11.19 1.31 -24.56
C VAL A 35 -11.31 2.83 -24.74
N SER A 36 -12.18 3.44 -23.93
CA SER A 36 -12.22 4.89 -23.79
C SER A 36 -11.01 5.36 -22.98
N TRP A 37 -9.99 5.89 -23.67
CA TRP A 37 -8.79 6.42 -23.01
C TRP A 37 -9.09 7.60 -22.09
N VAL A 38 -10.15 8.36 -22.38
CA VAL A 38 -10.60 9.47 -21.52
C VAL A 38 -11.15 8.92 -20.19
N GLU A 39 -11.98 7.88 -20.24
CA GLU A 39 -12.52 7.24 -19.05
C GLU A 39 -11.42 6.55 -18.24
N ALA A 40 -10.53 5.81 -18.91
CA ALA A 40 -9.39 5.16 -18.26
C ALA A 40 -8.48 6.19 -17.55
N ALA A 41 -8.20 7.33 -18.18
CA ALA A 41 -7.43 8.41 -17.56
C ALA A 41 -8.16 9.04 -16.37
N ALA A 42 -9.49 9.23 -16.45
CA ALA A 42 -10.28 9.77 -15.34
C ALA A 42 -10.31 8.82 -14.13
N ILE A 43 -10.44 7.51 -14.38
CA ILE A 43 -10.37 6.46 -13.36
C ILE A 43 -8.97 6.45 -12.72
N ALA A 44 -7.91 6.47 -13.52
CA ALA A 44 -6.53 6.50 -13.05
C ALA A 44 -6.26 7.72 -12.16
N GLY A 45 -6.68 8.91 -12.62
CA GLY A 45 -6.51 10.17 -11.90
C GLY A 45 -7.26 10.18 -10.57
N THR A 46 -8.50 9.67 -10.55
CA THR A 46 -9.29 9.54 -9.32
C THR A 46 -8.62 8.60 -8.33
N ALA A 47 -8.15 7.44 -8.79
CA ALA A 47 -7.49 6.46 -7.95
C ALA A 47 -6.16 6.97 -7.38
N ALA A 48 -5.36 7.68 -8.19
CA ALA A 48 -4.15 8.35 -7.75
C ALA A 48 -4.43 9.42 -6.69
N LEU A 49 -5.45 10.26 -6.91
CA LEU A 49 -5.86 11.30 -5.98
C LEU A 49 -6.29 10.70 -4.63
N VAL A 50 -7.12 9.67 -4.63
CA VAL A 50 -7.54 8.95 -3.42
C VAL A 50 -6.32 8.37 -2.69
N SER A 51 -5.35 7.81 -3.41
CA SER A 51 -4.14 7.25 -2.83
C SER A 51 -3.29 8.31 -2.13
N ILE A 52 -3.11 9.47 -2.75
CA ILE A 52 -2.39 10.61 -2.15
C ILE A 52 -3.13 11.12 -0.92
N LEU A 53 -4.44 11.36 -1.01
CA LEU A 53 -5.26 11.85 0.11
C LEU A 53 -5.23 10.87 1.29
N THR A 54 -5.30 9.57 1.02
CA THR A 54 -5.20 8.52 2.03
C THR A 54 -3.82 8.48 2.67
N SER A 55 -2.75 8.67 1.89
CA SER A 55 -1.39 8.77 2.42
C SER A 55 -1.28 9.95 3.39
N ILE A 56 -1.79 11.12 3.01
CA ILE A 56 -1.83 12.32 3.87
C ILE A 56 -2.65 12.05 5.14
N ALA A 57 -3.86 11.50 5.03
CA ALA A 57 -4.69 11.16 6.18
C ALA A 57 -3.98 10.18 7.13
N SER A 58 -3.35 9.13 6.58
CA SER A 58 -2.61 8.13 7.36
C SER A 58 -1.36 8.70 8.04
N SER A 59 -0.75 9.75 7.48
CA SER A 59 0.39 10.43 8.08
C SER A 59 0.02 11.19 9.36
N GLY A 60 -1.23 11.68 9.46
CA GLY A 60 -1.79 12.30 10.66
C GLY A 60 -2.29 11.30 11.72
N VAL A 61 -2.60 10.06 11.31
CA VAL A 61 -3.14 8.99 12.18
C VAL A 61 -2.04 8.11 12.79
N ARG A 62 -0.75 8.40 12.58
CA ARG A 62 0.35 7.59 13.12
C ARG A 62 0.54 7.82 14.63
N HIS A 63 -0.33 7.21 15.43
CA HIS A 63 -0.02 6.82 16.80
C HIS A 63 0.85 5.58 16.74
N GLN A 64 2.04 5.69 17.32
CA GLN A 64 3.04 4.63 17.38
C GLN A 64 2.71 3.69 18.53
N ASP A 65 1.79 2.77 18.29
CA ASP A 65 1.73 1.53 19.06
C ASP A 65 2.67 0.54 18.39
N SER A 66 3.96 0.73 18.71
CA SER A 66 5.00 -0.26 18.54
C SER A 66 4.55 -1.55 19.22
N GLY A 67 3.90 -2.42 18.46
CA GLY A 67 3.62 -3.82 18.79
C GLY A 67 4.93 -4.60 18.90
N SER A 68 5.72 -4.29 19.93
CA SER A 68 6.86 -5.04 20.43
C SER A 68 6.45 -6.39 21.08
N LEU A 69 5.25 -6.88 20.77
CA LEU A 69 4.71 -8.19 21.15
C LEU A 69 4.91 -9.08 19.91
N ILE A 70 5.76 -10.11 19.82
CA ILE A 70 6.44 -10.94 20.79
C ILE A 70 7.69 -11.50 20.08
N ARG A 71 8.86 -10.93 20.35
CA ARG A 71 10.09 -11.73 20.37
C ARG A 71 10.39 -11.98 21.84
N GLN A 72 9.82 -13.04 22.40
CA GLN A 72 10.38 -13.69 23.58
C GLN A 72 10.81 -15.10 23.18
N PRO A 73 12.10 -15.30 22.87
CA PRO A 73 12.74 -16.59 23.07
C PRO A 73 12.77 -16.82 24.59
N HIS A 74 12.03 -17.81 25.08
CA HIS A 74 12.24 -18.36 26.42
C HIS A 74 13.22 -19.54 26.28
N PRO A 75 14.49 -19.44 26.74
CA PRO A 75 15.37 -20.59 26.84
C PRO A 75 14.84 -21.56 27.90
N LEU A 76 14.64 -22.83 27.55
CA LEU A 76 14.21 -23.84 28.53
C LEU A 76 15.36 -24.13 29.51
N PRO A 77 15.08 -24.37 30.80
CA PRO A 77 16.10 -24.72 31.79
C PRO A 77 16.89 -25.98 31.42
N ASP A 78 18.22 -25.93 31.55
CA ASP A 78 19.16 -27.05 31.37
C ASP A 78 19.05 -28.09 32.52
N ASP A 79 17.84 -28.55 32.81
CA ASP A 79 17.54 -29.50 33.89
C ASP A 79 17.41 -30.94 33.36
N ALA A 80 17.55 -31.14 32.05
CA ALA A 80 17.58 -32.47 31.42
C ALA A 80 18.92 -33.20 31.62
N ALA A 81 19.74 -32.77 32.58
CA ALA A 81 20.86 -33.53 33.13
C ALA A 81 20.35 -34.54 34.17
N THR A 82 19.49 -35.46 33.75
CA THR A 82 19.19 -36.70 34.50
C THR A 82 19.12 -37.88 33.54
N ASN A 83 20.28 -38.42 33.18
CA ASN A 83 20.47 -39.87 33.00
C ASN A 83 21.96 -40.20 33.16
#